data_AF-A0A1D8GEM1-F1
#
_entry.id   AF-A0A1D8GEM1-F1
#
_cell.length_a   1.000
_cell.length_b   1.000
_cell.length_c   1.000
_cell.angle_alpha   90.00
_cell.angle_beta   90.00
_cell.angle_gamma   90.00
#
_symmetry.space_group_name_H-M   'P 1'
#
loop_
_entity.id
_entity.type
_entity.pdbx_description
1 polymer ?
#
loop_
_entity_poly.entity_id
_entity_poly.type
_entity_poly.pdbx_seq_one_letter_code
_entity_poly.pdbx_strand_id
1 'polypeptide(L)'
;MKKAIISGLMAGLLTITPVFADTTNIVEAAPGITPDSVFYVVDRWVEDIQLAFNGNPEKKAALLHQMSLERLAEAERMLEENKEEHVNTAFEGYIFKLELIQEIIGELIINEDISDEIKEMLSNRLEELTEIRDETIAVVESELKVKIEEKVDSAYLVANIVKGLDVEKVKALRSEMKLGYGQIAHVFRLADAADLSVEEVAELLSQGKGIGQIAKELNVHPSALKGKNKKAVHIDVNITAENADQEEVEEDKEGQESLGAKITETAKSEKVKKQIKTILKDSEKKYGTALEAASRKEGTDEKDNQEETKTESQEKEENPKVKGSKESEKKKEVVKQEERVKSEKSESVSKDNNGKKKN
;
A
#
# COMPACT_ATOMS: atom_id res chain seq x y z
N MET A 1 54.18 35.15 -29.88
CA MET A 1 53.46 33.94 -30.35
C MET A 1 52.48 33.56 -29.24
N LYS A 2 51.18 33.87 -29.32
CA LYS A 2 50.13 33.08 -30.01
C LYS A 2 50.25 31.57 -29.76
N LYS A 3 49.43 31.04 -28.84
CA LYS A 3 48.54 29.88 -29.02
C LYS A 3 47.59 29.79 -27.82
N ALA A 4 46.28 29.81 -28.09
CA ALA A 4 45.25 29.59 -27.08
C ALA A 4 44.95 28.09 -26.98
N ILE A 5 44.62 27.62 -25.77
CA ILE A 5 44.06 26.27 -25.57
C ILE A 5 42.55 26.46 -25.47
N ILE A 6 41.85 25.95 -26.47
CA ILE A 6 40.41 26.18 -26.66
C ILE A 6 39.61 25.12 -25.89
N SER A 7 38.65 25.64 -25.14
CA SER A 7 37.44 25.00 -24.62
C SER A 7 37.02 23.70 -25.31
N GLY A 8 36.84 22.65 -24.50
CA GLY A 8 36.23 21.37 -24.89
C GLY A 8 35.01 21.05 -24.02
N LEU A 9 34.10 22.01 -23.83
CA LEU A 9 32.87 21.81 -23.06
C LEU A 9 31.91 20.89 -23.82
N MET A 10 31.96 19.59 -23.53
CA MET A 10 31.04 18.57 -24.06
C MET A 10 29.65 18.77 -23.43
N ALA A 11 28.87 19.70 -23.99
CA ALA A 11 27.46 19.90 -23.65
C ALA A 11 26.61 18.78 -24.26
N GLY A 12 26.62 17.62 -23.60
CA GLY A 12 25.70 16.52 -23.88
C GLY A 12 24.27 16.95 -23.52
N LEU A 13 23.53 17.47 -24.51
CA LEU A 13 22.15 17.89 -24.34
C LEU A 13 21.26 16.66 -24.16
N LEU A 14 21.04 16.26 -22.90
CA LEU A 14 20.24 15.09 -22.55
C LEU A 14 18.75 15.45 -22.70
N THR A 15 18.22 15.24 -23.91
CA THR A 15 16.83 15.54 -24.26
C THR A 15 15.89 14.52 -23.61
N ILE A 16 15.39 14.86 -22.42
CA ILE A 16 14.32 14.12 -21.75
C ILE A 16 13.02 14.40 -22.51
N THR A 17 12.65 13.53 -23.43
CA THR A 17 11.32 13.57 -24.07
C THR A 17 10.27 13.04 -23.09
N PRO A 18 9.26 13.83 -22.70
CA PRO A 18 8.17 13.33 -21.88
C PRO A 18 7.34 12.34 -22.71
N VAL A 19 7.39 11.06 -22.34
CA VAL A 19 6.45 10.06 -22.86
C VAL A 19 5.13 10.26 -22.14
N PHE A 20 4.16 10.85 -22.82
CA PHE A 20 2.77 10.82 -22.40
C PHE A 20 2.19 9.49 -22.86
N ALA A 21 1.97 8.57 -21.92
CA ALA A 21 1.32 7.29 -22.20
C ALA A 21 -0.17 7.50 -22.46
N ASP A 22 -0.66 6.98 -23.58
CA ASP A 22 -2.05 7.09 -24.01
C ASP A 22 -2.93 6.09 -23.23
N THR A 23 -3.80 6.59 -22.36
CA THR A 23 -4.50 5.80 -21.33
C THR A 23 -5.83 5.22 -21.82
N THR A 24 -5.83 4.01 -22.36
CA THR A 24 -7.06 3.19 -22.53
C THR A 24 -6.87 1.65 -22.47
N ASN A 25 -5.65 1.15 -22.31
CA ASN A 25 -5.44 -0.27 -21.97
C ASN A 25 -4.87 -0.36 -20.56
N ILE A 26 -5.35 -1.35 -19.79
CA ILE A 26 -4.67 -1.82 -18.57
C ILE A 26 -3.38 -2.49 -19.06
N VAL A 27 -2.32 -1.69 -19.18
CA VAL A 27 -0.98 -2.19 -19.44
C VAL A 27 -0.53 -2.82 -18.13
N GLU A 28 -0.35 -4.14 -18.11
CA GLU A 28 0.34 -4.83 -17.01
C GLU A 28 1.62 -4.06 -16.70
N ALA A 29 1.69 -3.44 -15.52
CA ALA A 29 2.82 -2.61 -15.15
C ALA A 29 4.06 -3.50 -15.13
N ALA A 30 5.11 -3.10 -15.85
CA ALA A 30 6.36 -3.86 -15.81
C ALA A 30 6.90 -3.84 -14.37
N PRO A 31 7.25 -5.00 -13.79
CA PRO A 31 7.76 -5.06 -12.43
C PRO A 31 9.07 -4.29 -12.31
N GLY A 32 9.20 -3.51 -11.25
CA GLY A 32 10.38 -2.72 -10.94
C GLY A 32 11.57 -3.55 -10.46
N ILE A 33 12.49 -2.86 -9.79
CA ILE A 33 13.53 -3.50 -9.00
C ILE A 33 12.84 -4.17 -7.81
N THR A 34 12.91 -5.50 -7.70
CA THR A 34 12.21 -6.27 -6.66
C THR A 34 12.91 -6.25 -5.31
N PRO A 35 12.19 -6.58 -4.21
CA PRO A 35 12.73 -6.57 -2.85
C PRO A 35 13.92 -7.50 -2.56
N ASP A 36 14.20 -8.46 -3.44
CA ASP A 36 15.35 -9.37 -3.36
C ASP A 36 16.65 -8.76 -3.92
N SER A 37 16.56 -7.64 -4.64
CA SER A 37 17.70 -6.94 -5.22
C SER A 37 18.37 -5.98 -4.22
N VAL A 38 19.70 -5.99 -4.16
CA VAL A 38 20.48 -5.02 -3.37
C VAL A 38 20.19 -3.56 -3.80
N PHE A 39 19.81 -3.35 -5.07
CA PHE A 39 19.45 -2.03 -5.58
C PHE A 39 18.05 -1.55 -5.17
N TYR A 40 17.22 -2.41 -4.56
CA TYR A 40 15.86 -2.05 -4.08
C TYR A 40 15.87 -0.83 -3.16
N VAL A 41 16.84 -0.77 -2.23
CA VAL A 41 16.95 0.35 -1.28
C VAL A 41 17.31 1.66 -2.01
N VAL A 42 18.09 1.58 -3.08
CA VAL A 42 18.46 2.74 -3.91
C VAL A 42 17.26 3.20 -4.74
N ASP A 43 16.52 2.26 -5.32
CA ASP A 43 15.28 2.52 -6.06
C ASP A 43 14.27 3.29 -5.21
N ARG A 44 13.91 2.73 -4.04
CA ARG A 44 12.99 3.35 -3.07
C ARG A 44 13.46 4.75 -2.61
N TRP A 45 14.76 4.99 -2.49
CA TRP A 45 15.31 6.31 -2.16
C TRP A 45 15.17 7.31 -3.32
N VAL A 46 15.35 6.86 -4.57
CA VAL A 46 15.10 7.68 -5.76
C VAL A 46 13.60 7.99 -5.91
N GLU A 47 12.70 7.02 -5.66
CA GLU A 47 11.26 7.26 -5.60
C GLU A 47 10.89 8.37 -4.60
N ASP A 48 11.39 8.27 -3.36
CA ASP A 48 11.10 9.24 -2.30
C ASP A 48 11.64 10.64 -2.63
N ILE A 49 12.78 10.74 -3.31
CA ILE A 49 13.30 12.00 -3.88
C ILE A 49 12.34 12.55 -4.94
N GLN A 50 11.91 11.74 -5.91
CA GLN A 50 10.96 12.18 -6.93
C GLN A 50 9.66 12.71 -6.30
N LEU A 51 9.13 12.01 -5.28
CA LEU A 51 7.96 12.42 -4.51
C LEU A 51 8.18 13.70 -3.68
N ALA A 52 9.41 13.96 -3.23
CA ALA A 52 9.76 15.18 -2.49
C ALA A 52 9.89 16.41 -3.39
N PHE A 53 10.40 16.24 -4.62
CA PHE A 53 10.55 17.33 -5.59
C PHE A 53 9.31 17.56 -6.47
N ASN A 54 8.34 16.63 -6.49
CA ASN A 54 7.08 16.82 -7.20
C ASN A 54 6.12 17.74 -6.42
N GLY A 55 6.15 19.03 -6.76
CA GLY A 55 5.37 20.08 -6.09
C GLY A 55 3.93 20.27 -6.57
N ASN A 56 3.50 19.57 -7.63
CA ASN A 56 2.11 19.61 -8.12
C ASN A 56 1.36 18.37 -7.59
N PRO A 57 0.22 18.52 -6.88
CA PRO A 57 -0.49 17.38 -6.28
C PRO A 57 -0.99 16.34 -7.28
N GLU A 58 -1.54 16.74 -8.44
CA GLU A 58 -2.03 15.81 -9.47
C GLU A 58 -0.91 14.93 -10.04
N LYS A 59 0.22 15.55 -10.40
CA LYS A 59 1.42 14.84 -10.86
C LYS A 59 2.00 13.95 -9.76
N LYS A 60 1.84 14.32 -8.49
CA LYS A 60 2.29 13.50 -7.36
C LYS A 60 1.36 12.30 -7.14
N ALA A 61 0.05 12.47 -7.29
CA ALA A 61 -0.91 11.36 -7.30
C ALA A 61 -0.64 10.41 -8.48
N ALA A 62 -0.41 10.92 -9.68
CA ALA A 62 -0.03 10.11 -10.85
C ALA A 62 1.28 9.32 -10.63
N LEU A 63 2.28 9.92 -10.00
CA LEU A 63 3.53 9.25 -9.67
C LEU A 63 3.35 8.16 -8.60
N LEU A 64 2.57 8.43 -7.54
CA LEU A 64 2.21 7.42 -6.54
C LEU A 64 1.39 6.28 -7.12
N HIS A 65 0.52 6.56 -8.10
CA HIS A 65 -0.25 5.56 -8.82
C HIS A 65 0.67 4.57 -9.54
N GLN A 66 1.61 5.10 -10.35
CA GLN A 66 2.61 4.30 -11.03
C GLN A 66 3.43 3.46 -10.05
N MET A 67 3.96 4.06 -8.97
CA MET A 67 4.71 3.33 -7.94
C MET A 67 3.87 2.26 -7.24
N SER A 68 2.56 2.47 -7.08
CA SER A 68 1.67 1.48 -6.47
C SER A 68 1.44 0.28 -7.39
N LEU A 69 1.20 0.52 -8.69
CA LEU A 69 1.12 -0.55 -9.71
C LEU A 69 2.45 -1.32 -9.83
N GLU A 70 3.58 -0.62 -9.79
CA GLU A 70 4.92 -1.23 -9.80
C GLU A 70 5.12 -2.17 -8.61
N ARG A 71 4.68 -1.80 -7.40
CA ARG A 71 4.73 -2.72 -6.24
C ARG A 71 3.76 -3.90 -6.34
N LEU A 72 2.61 -3.76 -7.01
CA LEU A 72 1.75 -4.91 -7.30
C LEU A 72 2.42 -5.88 -8.29
N ALA A 73 3.00 -5.36 -9.37
CA ALA A 73 3.74 -6.16 -10.35
C ALA A 73 4.98 -6.85 -9.74
N GLU A 74 5.69 -6.20 -8.82
CA GLU A 74 6.76 -6.81 -8.04
C GLU A 74 6.25 -7.95 -7.14
N ALA A 75 5.10 -7.77 -6.47
CA ALA A 75 4.49 -8.82 -5.67
C ALA A 75 4.11 -10.04 -6.53
N GLU A 76 3.57 -9.82 -7.73
CA GLU A 76 3.26 -10.88 -8.70
C GLU A 76 4.53 -11.60 -9.17
N ARG A 77 5.58 -10.87 -9.57
CA ARG A 77 6.86 -11.48 -9.96
C ARG A 77 7.51 -12.27 -8.82
N MET A 78 7.46 -11.78 -7.58
CA MET A 78 7.98 -12.52 -6.43
C MET A 78 7.16 -13.79 -6.13
N LEU A 79 5.84 -13.78 -6.37
CA LEU A 79 5.01 -14.98 -6.29
C LEU A 79 5.37 -16.00 -7.38
N GLU A 80 5.52 -15.57 -8.63
CA GLU A 80 5.96 -16.45 -9.73
C GLU A 80 7.35 -17.08 -9.47
N GLU A 81 8.27 -16.31 -8.88
CA GLU A 81 9.59 -16.77 -8.47
C GLU A 81 9.59 -17.60 -7.15
N ASN A 82 8.43 -17.84 -6.54
CA ASN A 82 8.23 -18.58 -5.28
C ASN A 82 8.97 -17.94 -4.06
N LYS A 83 9.04 -16.60 -4.04
CA LYS A 83 9.72 -15.78 -3.03
C LYS A 83 8.71 -15.08 -2.09
N GLU A 84 7.92 -15.87 -1.35
CA GLU A 84 6.81 -15.39 -0.50
C GLU A 84 7.23 -14.27 0.49
N GLU A 85 8.44 -14.33 1.06
CA GLU A 85 8.96 -13.30 1.98
C GLU A 85 9.09 -11.90 1.33
N HIS A 86 9.37 -11.87 0.03
CA HIS A 86 9.47 -10.63 -0.74
C HIS A 86 8.09 -10.14 -1.24
N VAL A 87 7.09 -11.03 -1.38
CA VAL A 87 5.70 -10.66 -1.68
C VAL A 87 5.13 -9.77 -0.57
N ASN A 88 5.35 -10.12 0.70
CA ASN A 88 4.92 -9.30 1.84
C ASN A 88 5.60 -7.91 1.82
N THR A 89 6.90 -7.86 1.51
CA THR A 89 7.65 -6.59 1.41
C THR A 89 7.12 -5.67 0.30
N ALA A 90 6.77 -6.24 -0.85
CA ALA A 90 6.14 -5.50 -1.95
C ALA A 90 4.76 -4.96 -1.54
N PHE A 91 3.93 -5.77 -0.88
CA PHE A 91 2.61 -5.34 -0.40
C PHE A 91 2.67 -4.28 0.71
N GLU A 92 3.63 -4.31 1.63
CA GLU A 92 3.86 -3.18 2.55
C GLU A 92 4.18 -1.89 1.79
N GLY A 93 5.01 -2.00 0.75
CA GLY A 93 5.34 -0.91 -0.16
C GLY A 93 4.11 -0.35 -0.89
N TYR A 94 3.23 -1.23 -1.39
CA TYR A 94 1.97 -0.89 -2.04
C TYR A 94 1.01 -0.18 -1.06
N ILE A 95 0.74 -0.75 0.13
CA ILE A 95 -0.17 -0.15 1.12
C ILE A 95 0.27 1.26 1.47
N PHE A 96 1.56 1.48 1.70
CA PHE A 96 2.09 2.80 2.03
C PHE A 96 1.87 3.82 0.90
N LYS A 97 2.11 3.43 -0.37
CA LYS A 97 1.88 4.32 -1.53
C LYS A 97 0.37 4.55 -1.74
N LEU A 98 -0.46 3.53 -1.51
CA LEU A 98 -1.93 3.58 -1.57
C LEU A 98 -2.51 4.57 -0.52
N GLU A 99 -1.99 4.57 0.71
CA GLU A 99 -2.39 5.55 1.74
C GLU A 99 -2.04 6.98 1.33
N LEU A 100 -0.83 7.19 0.78
CA LEU A 100 -0.39 8.52 0.33
C LEU A 100 -1.22 9.04 -0.85
N ILE A 101 -1.60 8.19 -1.80
CA ILE A 101 -2.43 8.60 -2.93
C ILE A 101 -3.88 8.85 -2.50
N GLN A 102 -4.45 8.04 -1.60
CA GLN A 102 -5.77 8.31 -1.00
C GLN A 102 -5.85 9.70 -0.37
N GLU A 103 -4.81 10.11 0.37
CA GLU A 103 -4.78 11.42 1.02
C GLU A 103 -4.71 12.57 0.00
N ILE A 104 -3.86 12.46 -1.02
CA ILE A 104 -3.71 13.51 -2.05
C ILE A 104 -4.95 13.59 -2.95
N ILE A 105 -5.53 12.45 -3.35
CA ILE A 105 -6.74 12.41 -4.17
C ILE A 105 -7.94 12.92 -3.36
N GLY A 106 -8.06 12.56 -2.08
CA GLY A 106 -9.09 13.11 -1.20
C GLY A 106 -9.02 14.64 -1.08
N GLU A 107 -7.82 15.21 -0.92
CA GLU A 107 -7.61 16.67 -0.91
C GLU A 107 -7.95 17.34 -2.25
N LEU A 108 -7.69 16.66 -3.39
CA LEU A 108 -8.02 17.16 -4.73
C LEU A 108 -9.51 17.05 -5.09
N ILE A 109 -10.20 15.99 -4.68
CA ILE A 109 -11.63 15.79 -4.95
C ILE A 109 -12.48 16.88 -4.27
N ILE A 110 -12.16 17.23 -3.02
CA ILE A 110 -12.90 18.27 -2.29
C ILE A 110 -12.51 19.71 -2.68
N ASN A 111 -11.52 19.88 -3.56
CA ASN A 111 -11.11 21.21 -3.99
C ASN A 111 -11.99 21.69 -5.16
N GLU A 112 -12.69 22.80 -4.95
CA GLU A 112 -13.57 23.43 -5.93
C GLU A 112 -12.79 24.03 -7.12
N ASP A 113 -11.51 24.36 -6.96
CA ASP A 113 -10.64 24.87 -8.04
C ASP A 113 -10.23 23.78 -9.07
N ILE A 114 -10.44 22.49 -8.76
CA ILE A 114 -10.08 21.36 -9.62
C ILE A 114 -11.28 20.96 -10.47
N SER A 115 -11.09 20.82 -11.78
CA SER A 115 -12.17 20.43 -12.70
C SER A 115 -12.65 19.01 -12.46
N ASP A 116 -13.94 18.77 -12.72
CA ASP A 116 -14.55 17.45 -12.53
C ASP A 116 -13.93 16.36 -13.40
N GLU A 117 -13.38 16.72 -14.57
CA GLU A 117 -12.59 15.81 -15.42
C GLU A 117 -11.33 15.31 -14.72
N ILE A 118 -10.60 16.20 -14.03
CA ILE A 118 -9.41 15.82 -13.25
C ILE A 118 -9.82 14.99 -12.03
N LYS A 119 -10.91 15.34 -11.35
CA LYS A 119 -11.45 14.55 -10.22
C LYS A 119 -11.82 13.14 -10.67
N GLU A 120 -12.51 12.99 -11.80
CA GLU A 120 -12.89 11.71 -12.37
C GLU A 120 -11.67 10.86 -12.76
N MET A 121 -10.68 11.45 -13.45
CA MET A 121 -9.41 10.78 -13.76
C MET A 121 -8.70 10.27 -12.50
N LEU A 122 -8.71 11.06 -11.42
CA LEU A 122 -8.09 10.67 -10.15
C LEU A 122 -8.89 9.57 -9.44
N SER A 123 -10.21 9.67 -9.36
CA SER A 123 -11.07 8.60 -8.82
C SER A 123 -10.87 7.28 -9.57
N ASN A 124 -10.84 7.31 -10.91
CA ASN A 124 -10.65 6.11 -11.73
C ASN A 124 -9.28 5.44 -11.48
N ARG A 125 -8.21 6.23 -11.37
CA ARG A 125 -6.88 5.72 -10.95
C ARG A 125 -6.89 5.12 -9.54
N LEU A 126 -7.64 5.72 -8.63
CA LEU A 126 -7.74 5.18 -7.27
C LEU A 126 -8.54 3.87 -7.24
N GLU A 127 -9.57 3.72 -8.08
CA GLU A 127 -10.31 2.46 -8.26
C GLU A 127 -9.46 1.38 -8.95
N GLU A 128 -8.65 1.73 -9.97
CA GLU A 128 -7.72 0.81 -10.65
C GLU A 128 -6.80 0.10 -9.64
N LEU A 129 -6.25 0.84 -8.67
CA LEU A 129 -5.43 0.27 -7.60
C LEU A 129 -6.18 -0.72 -6.67
N THR A 130 -7.52 -0.78 -6.72
CA THR A 130 -8.33 -1.70 -5.89
C THR A 130 -8.60 -3.07 -6.55
N GLU A 131 -8.25 -3.20 -7.83
CA GLU A 131 -8.43 -4.41 -8.65
C GLU A 131 -7.23 -5.38 -8.51
N ILE A 132 -6.83 -5.68 -7.28
CA ILE A 132 -5.78 -6.68 -6.98
C ILE A 132 -6.32 -8.10 -7.21
N ARG A 133 -5.49 -8.98 -7.79
CA ARG A 133 -5.78 -10.39 -8.00
C ARG A 133 -5.85 -11.20 -6.70
N ASP A 134 -6.87 -12.06 -6.60
CA ASP A 134 -7.10 -12.92 -5.43
C ASP A 134 -5.95 -13.92 -5.22
N GLU A 135 -5.30 -14.40 -6.29
CA GLU A 135 -4.14 -15.28 -6.20
C GLU A 135 -2.97 -14.61 -5.46
N THR A 136 -2.67 -13.36 -5.80
CA THR A 136 -1.55 -12.60 -5.22
C THR A 136 -1.80 -12.31 -3.73
N ILE A 137 -3.05 -12.08 -3.33
CA ILE A 137 -3.45 -11.89 -1.93
C ILE A 137 -3.48 -13.23 -1.15
N ALA A 138 -3.67 -14.37 -1.81
CA ALA A 138 -3.84 -15.67 -1.13
C ALA A 138 -2.59 -16.15 -0.37
N VAL A 139 -1.40 -15.74 -0.82
CA VAL A 139 -0.10 -16.09 -0.20
C VAL A 139 0.36 -15.09 0.87
N VAL A 140 -0.32 -13.95 0.99
CA VAL A 140 0.07 -12.89 1.93
C VAL A 140 -0.20 -13.30 3.37
N GLU A 141 0.70 -12.91 4.28
CA GLU A 141 0.51 -13.10 5.72
C GLU A 141 -0.85 -12.59 6.20
N SER A 142 -1.52 -13.34 7.09
CA SER A 142 -2.92 -13.09 7.45
C SER A 142 -3.18 -11.70 8.06
N GLU A 143 -2.22 -11.14 8.81
CA GLU A 143 -2.32 -9.76 9.30
C GLU A 143 -2.19 -8.73 8.17
N LEU A 144 -1.25 -8.94 7.24
CA LEU A 144 -1.04 -8.04 6.11
C LEU A 144 -2.21 -8.12 5.11
N LYS A 145 -2.79 -9.31 4.89
CA LYS A 145 -4.02 -9.49 4.11
C LYS A 145 -5.20 -8.67 4.64
N VAL A 146 -5.41 -8.66 5.96
CA VAL A 146 -6.46 -7.81 6.58
C VAL A 146 -6.20 -6.33 6.33
N LYS A 147 -4.93 -5.88 6.42
CA LYS A 147 -4.55 -4.50 6.09
C LYS A 147 -4.76 -4.18 4.60
N ILE A 148 -4.43 -5.09 3.69
CA ILE A 148 -4.71 -4.92 2.25
C ILE A 148 -6.22 -4.75 2.03
N GLU A 149 -7.05 -5.67 2.55
CA GLU A 149 -8.51 -5.58 2.40
C GLU A 149 -9.08 -4.26 2.95
N GLU A 150 -8.67 -3.84 4.15
CA GLU A 150 -9.07 -2.55 4.75
C GLU A 150 -8.67 -1.36 3.87
N LYS A 151 -7.44 -1.34 3.34
CA LYS A 151 -6.89 -0.20 2.59
C LYS A 151 -7.40 -0.12 1.16
N VAL A 152 -7.71 -1.28 0.56
CA VAL A 152 -8.40 -1.43 -0.73
C VAL A 152 -9.85 -0.97 -0.62
N ASP A 153 -10.60 -1.42 0.40
CA ASP A 153 -11.97 -0.94 0.64
C ASP A 153 -11.96 0.58 0.91
N SER A 154 -11.03 1.08 1.74
CA SER A 154 -10.83 2.51 1.97
C SER A 154 -10.54 3.31 0.70
N ALA A 155 -9.66 2.82 -0.19
CA ALA A 155 -9.36 3.46 -1.47
C ALA A 155 -10.59 3.53 -2.38
N TYR A 156 -11.35 2.43 -2.49
CA TYR A 156 -12.59 2.37 -3.26
C TYR A 156 -13.63 3.38 -2.75
N LEU A 157 -13.79 3.47 -1.42
CA LEU A 157 -14.71 4.43 -0.80
C LEU A 157 -14.24 5.88 -1.03
N VAL A 158 -12.94 6.17 -1.01
CA VAL A 158 -12.42 7.51 -1.36
C VAL A 158 -12.71 7.85 -2.83
N ALA A 159 -12.49 6.91 -3.75
CA ALA A 159 -12.76 7.12 -5.18
C ALA A 159 -14.25 7.41 -5.47
N ASN A 160 -15.15 6.68 -4.82
CA ASN A 160 -16.58 6.65 -5.15
C ASN A 160 -17.46 7.55 -4.25
N ILE A 161 -17.17 7.63 -2.95
CA ILE A 161 -18.04 8.34 -1.99
C ILE A 161 -17.64 9.80 -1.84
N VAL A 162 -16.34 10.13 -1.72
CA VAL A 162 -15.88 11.48 -1.36
C VAL A 162 -16.34 12.56 -2.35
N LYS A 163 -16.52 12.19 -3.63
CA LYS A 163 -17.06 13.08 -4.68
C LYS A 163 -18.49 13.58 -4.40
N GLY A 164 -19.29 12.81 -3.67
CA GLY A 164 -20.68 13.16 -3.30
C GLY A 164 -20.86 13.66 -1.87
N LEU A 165 -19.79 13.87 -1.11
CA LEU A 165 -19.90 14.29 0.29
C LEU A 165 -20.05 15.80 0.44
N ASP A 166 -20.71 16.19 1.54
CA ASP A 166 -20.69 17.56 2.04
C ASP A 166 -19.24 17.98 2.33
N VAL A 167 -18.75 18.91 1.51
CA VAL A 167 -17.37 19.38 1.52
C VAL A 167 -17.01 20.05 2.86
N GLU A 168 -17.94 20.76 3.49
CA GLU A 168 -17.69 21.42 4.78
C GLU A 168 -17.61 20.40 5.92
N LYS A 169 -18.45 19.36 5.91
CA LYS A 169 -18.30 18.22 6.85
C LYS A 169 -16.98 17.49 6.66
N VAL A 170 -16.54 17.25 5.42
CA VAL A 170 -15.22 16.63 5.17
C VAL A 170 -14.08 17.52 5.67
N LYS A 171 -14.13 18.84 5.40
CA LYS A 171 -13.17 19.83 5.93
C LYS A 171 -13.16 19.85 7.46
N ALA A 172 -14.33 19.78 8.12
CA ALA A 172 -14.45 19.73 9.59
C ALA A 172 -13.79 18.47 10.16
N LEU A 173 -14.17 17.27 9.69
CA LEU A 173 -13.56 16.01 10.13
C LEU A 173 -12.03 15.98 9.90
N ARG A 174 -11.56 16.52 8.77
CA ARG A 174 -10.13 16.57 8.44
C ARG A 174 -9.36 17.55 9.33
N SER A 175 -9.96 18.68 9.71
CA SER A 175 -9.28 19.76 10.42
C SER A 175 -9.41 19.67 11.95
N GLU A 176 -10.59 19.32 12.46
CA GLU A 176 -10.91 19.23 13.88
C GLU A 176 -10.52 17.86 14.45
N MET A 177 -11.01 16.78 13.82
CA MET A 177 -10.79 15.40 14.27
C MET A 177 -9.53 14.76 13.69
N LYS A 178 -8.87 15.41 12.72
CA LYS A 178 -7.61 14.98 12.07
C LYS A 178 -7.69 13.62 11.35
N LEU A 179 -8.89 13.18 11.00
CA LEU A 179 -9.13 11.92 10.29
C LEU A 179 -8.54 11.98 8.87
N GLY A 180 -7.93 10.91 8.37
CA GLY A 180 -7.53 10.80 6.96
C GLY A 180 -8.73 10.57 6.04
N TYR A 181 -8.63 10.87 4.75
CA TYR A 181 -9.78 10.75 3.82
C TYR A 181 -10.39 9.35 3.76
N GLY A 182 -9.57 8.29 3.87
CA GLY A 182 -10.06 6.92 4.01
C GLY A 182 -10.92 6.69 5.25
N GLN A 183 -10.50 7.22 6.40
CA GLN A 183 -11.28 7.17 7.64
C GLN A 183 -12.58 7.97 7.52
N ILE A 184 -12.53 9.15 6.87
CA ILE A 184 -13.71 9.97 6.62
C ILE A 184 -14.72 9.20 5.76
N ALA A 185 -14.28 8.56 4.67
CA ALA A 185 -15.15 7.76 3.82
C ALA A 185 -15.81 6.59 4.59
N HIS A 186 -15.08 5.93 5.50
CA HIS A 186 -15.65 4.93 6.41
C HIS A 186 -16.64 5.51 7.43
N VAL A 187 -16.39 6.71 7.99
CA VAL A 187 -17.31 7.39 8.92
C VAL A 187 -18.63 7.69 8.24
N PHE A 188 -18.61 8.30 7.05
CA PHE A 188 -19.83 8.57 6.28
C PHE A 188 -20.58 7.29 5.94
N ARG A 189 -19.88 6.22 5.53
CA ARG A 189 -20.51 4.94 5.20
C ARG A 189 -21.10 4.22 6.41
N LEU A 190 -20.48 4.36 7.58
CA LEU A 190 -21.02 3.85 8.85
C LEU A 190 -22.24 4.63 9.32
N ALA A 191 -22.22 5.97 9.19
CA ALA A 191 -23.34 6.85 9.55
C ALA A 191 -24.59 6.50 8.73
N ASP A 192 -24.44 6.42 7.40
CA ASP A 192 -25.47 5.96 6.45
C ASP A 192 -25.99 4.55 6.78
N ALA A 193 -25.10 3.58 7.03
CA ALA A 193 -25.49 2.20 7.33
C ALA A 193 -26.11 1.99 8.73
N ALA A 194 -25.93 2.93 9.66
CA ALA A 194 -26.42 2.87 11.04
C ALA A 194 -27.61 3.80 11.32
N ASP A 195 -28.01 4.65 10.36
CA ASP A 195 -28.99 5.74 10.56
C ASP A 195 -28.56 6.71 11.69
N LEU A 196 -27.28 7.09 11.68
CA LEU A 196 -26.65 8.01 12.66
C LEU A 196 -26.07 9.24 11.97
N SER A 197 -25.76 10.26 12.77
CA SER A 197 -25.00 11.41 12.28
C SER A 197 -23.54 11.05 12.02
N VAL A 198 -22.92 11.78 11.08
CA VAL A 198 -21.49 11.68 10.75
C VAL A 198 -20.63 12.01 11.98
N GLU A 199 -21.12 12.95 12.77
CA GLU A 199 -20.48 13.48 13.97
C GLU A 199 -20.44 12.45 15.11
N GLU A 200 -21.55 11.72 15.36
CA GLU A 200 -21.60 10.62 16.36
C GLU A 200 -20.64 9.47 16.00
N VAL A 201 -20.61 9.07 14.73
CA VAL A 201 -19.70 8.00 14.27
C VAL A 201 -18.23 8.44 14.34
N ALA A 202 -17.95 9.71 14.03
CA ALA A 202 -16.61 10.27 14.16
C ALA A 202 -16.16 10.39 15.63
N GLU A 203 -17.08 10.70 16.56
CA GLU A 203 -16.77 10.69 18.00
C GLU A 203 -16.40 9.27 18.47
N LEU A 204 -17.13 8.23 18.04
CA LEU A 204 -16.78 6.83 18.33
C LEU A 204 -15.38 6.45 17.81
N LEU A 205 -14.97 6.97 16.66
CA LEU A 205 -13.61 6.79 16.12
C LEU A 205 -12.55 7.55 16.94
N SER A 206 -12.88 8.76 17.43
CA SER A 206 -12.00 9.55 18.30
C SER A 206 -11.68 8.86 19.64
N GLN A 207 -12.54 7.95 20.10
CA GLN A 207 -12.31 7.10 21.28
C GLN A 207 -11.23 6.02 21.06
N GLY A 208 -10.62 5.96 19.86
CA GLY A 208 -9.59 4.98 19.51
C GLY A 208 -10.13 3.60 19.13
N LYS A 209 -11.45 3.48 18.91
CA LYS A 209 -12.08 2.25 18.41
C LYS A 209 -11.77 2.09 16.92
N GLY A 210 -11.41 0.89 16.49
CA GLY A 210 -11.25 0.58 15.06
C GLY A 210 -12.58 0.55 14.31
N ILE A 211 -12.59 0.81 13.01
CA ILE A 211 -13.80 0.82 12.16
C ILE A 211 -14.63 -0.47 12.33
N GLY A 212 -13.99 -1.65 12.38
CA GLY A 212 -14.69 -2.92 12.62
C GLY A 212 -15.27 -3.10 14.04
N GLN A 213 -14.74 -2.40 15.05
CA GLN A 213 -15.32 -2.38 16.40
C GLN A 213 -16.55 -1.48 16.44
N ILE A 214 -16.48 -0.30 15.82
CA ILE A 214 -17.59 0.64 15.69
C ILE A 214 -18.74 -0.03 14.91
N ALA A 215 -18.44 -0.65 13.77
CA ALA A 215 -19.41 -1.41 12.98
C ALA A 215 -20.17 -2.45 13.82
N LYS A 216 -19.44 -3.21 14.64
CA LYS A 216 -20.03 -4.22 15.53
C LYS A 216 -20.88 -3.62 16.64
N GLU A 217 -20.46 -2.50 17.22
CA GLU A 217 -21.21 -1.75 18.25
C GLU A 217 -22.50 -1.15 17.70
N LEU A 218 -22.46 -0.64 16.47
CA LEU A 218 -23.61 -0.12 15.72
C LEU A 218 -24.46 -1.22 15.05
N ASN A 219 -24.12 -2.50 15.24
CA ASN A 219 -24.77 -3.65 14.60
C ASN A 219 -24.80 -3.59 13.05
N VAL A 220 -23.85 -2.86 12.44
CA VAL A 220 -23.65 -2.75 10.99
C VAL A 220 -22.91 -3.99 10.50
N HIS A 221 -23.52 -4.72 9.56
CA HIS A 221 -22.92 -5.91 8.97
C HIS A 221 -21.71 -5.54 8.08
N PRO A 222 -20.57 -6.27 8.12
CA PRO A 222 -19.37 -5.92 7.35
C PRO A 222 -19.60 -5.77 5.84
N SER A 223 -20.56 -6.48 5.27
CA SER A 223 -20.92 -6.35 3.84
C SER A 223 -21.56 -5.01 3.47
N ALA A 224 -22.07 -4.24 4.44
CA ALA A 224 -22.54 -2.87 4.19
C ALA A 224 -21.35 -1.91 3.99
N LEU A 225 -20.19 -2.21 4.59
CA LEU A 225 -18.99 -1.37 4.51
C LEU A 225 -18.13 -1.65 3.27
N LYS A 226 -18.21 -2.86 2.72
CA LYS A 226 -17.48 -3.22 1.49
C LYS A 226 -18.03 -2.44 0.29
N GLY A 227 -17.18 -1.62 -0.32
CA GLY A 227 -17.56 -0.79 -1.48
C GLY A 227 -17.83 -1.59 -2.75
N LYS A 228 -17.24 -2.78 -2.90
CA LYS A 228 -17.22 -3.61 -4.13
C LYS A 228 -18.59 -4.09 -4.67
N ASN A 229 -19.71 -3.74 -4.03
CA ASN A 229 -21.03 -3.92 -4.63
C ASN A 229 -21.25 -2.88 -5.74
N LYS A 230 -20.77 -3.14 -6.97
CA LYS A 230 -20.90 -2.28 -8.18
C LYS A 230 -22.35 -1.90 -8.58
N LYS A 231 -23.38 -2.26 -7.81
CA LYS A 231 -24.69 -1.60 -7.88
C LYS A 231 -24.56 -0.25 -7.19
N ALA A 232 -24.37 0.79 -8.01
CA ALA A 232 -24.28 2.18 -7.62
C ALA A 232 -25.01 2.46 -6.31
N VAL A 233 -24.24 2.72 -5.25
CA VAL A 233 -24.73 3.51 -4.14
C VAL A 233 -24.86 4.92 -4.69
N HIS A 234 -25.94 5.16 -5.42
CA HIS A 234 -26.53 6.49 -5.43
C HIS A 234 -26.88 6.76 -3.98
N ILE A 235 -25.95 7.41 -3.29
CA ILE A 235 -26.31 8.25 -2.17
C ILE A 235 -27.23 9.27 -2.83
N ASP A 236 -28.54 9.14 -2.59
CA ASP A 236 -29.51 10.17 -2.89
C ASP A 236 -29.21 11.33 -1.92
N VAL A 237 -28.11 12.03 -2.19
CA VAL A 237 -27.79 13.30 -1.55
C VAL A 237 -28.88 14.24 -2.04
N ASN A 238 -29.93 14.33 -1.24
CA ASN A 238 -31.06 15.21 -1.47
C ASN A 238 -30.60 16.65 -1.17
N ILE A 239 -29.65 17.13 -1.98
CA ILE A 239 -29.21 18.51 -2.02
C ILE A 239 -30.42 19.28 -2.49
N THR A 240 -31.13 19.89 -1.54
CA THR A 240 -32.23 20.82 -1.80
C THR A 240 -31.65 22.06 -2.47
N ALA A 241 -31.47 21.99 -3.79
CA ALA A 241 -31.12 23.09 -4.65
C ALA A 241 -32.34 24.03 -4.82
N GLU A 242 -32.73 24.70 -3.74
CA GLU A 242 -33.60 25.86 -3.84
C GLU A 242 -32.76 27.09 -4.28
N ASN A 243 -33.05 27.55 -5.50
CA ASN A 243 -32.61 28.82 -6.10
C ASN A 243 -31.16 28.87 -6.63
N ALA A 244 -31.00 28.47 -7.89
CA ALA A 244 -30.04 29.09 -8.81
C ALA A 244 -30.78 29.39 -10.12
N ASP A 245 -30.92 30.68 -10.45
CA ASP A 245 -31.58 31.14 -11.67
C ASP A 245 -30.79 30.74 -12.92
N GLN A 246 -31.50 30.51 -14.02
CA GLN A 246 -30.92 30.18 -15.32
C GLN A 246 -30.40 31.45 -16.01
N GLU A 247 -29.09 31.56 -16.22
CA GLU A 247 -28.52 32.35 -17.31
C GLU A 247 -27.99 31.40 -18.40
N GLU A 248 -28.54 31.54 -19.61
CA GLU A 248 -28.00 30.88 -20.82
C GLU A 248 -26.67 31.52 -21.19
N VAL A 249 -25.65 30.69 -21.48
CA VAL A 249 -24.41 31.14 -22.14
C VAL A 249 -24.17 30.25 -23.35
N GLU A 250 -24.02 30.88 -24.52
CA GLU A 250 -23.85 30.20 -25.80
C GLU A 250 -22.51 29.45 -25.91
N GLU A 251 -22.48 28.38 -26.72
CA GLU A 251 -21.24 27.71 -27.11
C GLU A 251 -20.36 28.64 -27.96
N ASP A 252 -19.08 28.77 -27.59
CA ASP A 252 -18.03 29.17 -28.54
C ASP A 252 -16.87 28.16 -28.50
N LYS A 253 -16.51 27.65 -29.68
CA LYS A 253 -15.54 26.55 -29.85
C LYS A 253 -14.27 27.06 -30.52
N GLU A 254 -13.21 27.35 -29.76
CA GLU A 254 -11.81 27.38 -30.23
C GLU A 254 -10.83 27.49 -29.03
N GLY A 255 -9.70 26.77 -29.03
CA GLY A 255 -8.60 27.08 -28.08
C GLY A 255 -7.81 25.97 -27.37
N GLN A 256 -7.65 24.76 -27.92
CA GLN A 256 -6.65 23.81 -27.42
C GLN A 256 -5.20 24.28 -27.73
N GLU A 257 -4.62 25.21 -26.95
CA GLU A 257 -3.14 25.38 -26.92
C GLU A 257 -2.52 26.18 -25.73
N SER A 258 -3.25 26.53 -24.65
CA SER A 258 -2.72 27.47 -23.62
C SER A 258 -2.65 26.99 -22.16
N LEU A 259 -2.98 25.73 -21.86
CA LEU A 259 -3.04 25.20 -20.47
C LEU A 259 -1.69 25.11 -19.73
N GLY A 260 -0.54 25.19 -20.44
CA GLY A 260 0.79 25.01 -19.84
C GLY A 260 1.30 26.15 -18.94
N ALA A 261 0.66 27.33 -18.96
CA ALA A 261 1.25 28.55 -18.38
C ALA A 261 0.53 29.15 -17.14
N LYS A 262 -0.62 28.61 -16.74
CA LYS A 262 -1.48 29.23 -15.70
C LYS A 262 -1.47 28.53 -14.32
N ILE A 263 -0.74 27.43 -14.17
CA ILE A 263 -0.84 26.49 -13.02
C ILE A 263 0.39 26.55 -12.08
N THR A 264 0.90 27.76 -11.79
CA THR A 264 2.10 27.95 -10.92
C THR A 264 1.85 28.71 -9.61
N GLU A 265 0.61 29.07 -9.28
CA GLU A 265 0.30 29.89 -8.09
C GLU A 265 -0.41 29.12 -6.94
N THR A 266 -1.20 28.07 -7.22
CA THR A 266 -2.13 27.41 -6.27
C THR A 266 -1.55 26.23 -5.45
N ALA A 267 -0.25 26.23 -5.15
CA ALA A 267 0.41 25.17 -4.34
C ALA A 267 1.25 25.70 -3.15
N LYS A 268 0.74 26.73 -2.45
CA LYS A 268 1.42 27.40 -1.31
C LYS A 268 0.86 27.01 0.08
N SER A 269 0.21 25.85 0.22
CA SER A 269 -0.13 25.28 1.54
C SER A 269 1.15 24.91 2.31
N GLU A 270 1.62 25.81 3.18
CA GLU A 270 2.80 25.59 4.03
C GLU A 270 2.58 24.41 5.02
N LYS A 271 1.32 24.09 5.31
CA LYS A 271 0.87 22.99 6.18
C LYS A 271 1.17 21.62 5.55
N VAL A 272 0.82 21.43 4.28
CA VAL A 272 1.11 20.20 3.51
C VAL A 272 2.62 19.98 3.40
N LYS A 273 3.40 21.04 3.13
CA LYS A 273 4.88 20.97 3.10
C LYS A 273 5.47 20.54 4.46
N LYS A 274 4.90 20.97 5.58
CA LYS A 274 5.33 20.55 6.93
C LYS A 274 4.99 19.08 7.21
N GLN A 275 3.79 18.61 6.87
CA GLN A 275 3.42 17.20 7.05
C GLN A 275 4.28 16.25 6.21
N ILE A 276 4.48 16.56 4.91
CA ILE A 276 5.37 15.78 4.03
C ILE A 276 6.79 15.73 4.58
N LYS A 277 7.32 16.84 5.11
CA LYS A 277 8.67 16.89 5.69
C LYS A 277 8.82 16.07 6.97
N THR A 278 7.75 15.85 7.73
CA THR A 278 7.76 14.92 8.88
C THR A 278 7.81 13.48 8.38
N ILE A 279 6.94 13.10 7.44
CA ILE A 279 6.87 11.76 6.86
C ILE A 279 8.21 11.33 6.25
N LEU A 280 8.84 12.22 5.47
CA LEU A 280 10.16 11.96 4.86
C LEU A 280 11.29 11.79 5.89
N LYS A 281 11.23 12.50 7.04
CA LYS A 281 12.23 12.32 8.10
C LYS A 281 12.09 10.99 8.83
N ASP A 282 10.86 10.52 8.99
CA ASP A 282 10.60 9.23 9.62
C ASP A 282 10.98 8.06 8.67
N SER A 283 10.83 8.22 7.34
CA SER A 283 11.36 7.26 6.37
C SER A 283 12.90 7.28 6.31
N GLU A 284 13.55 8.46 6.22
CA GLU A 284 15.02 8.58 6.28
C GLU A 284 15.62 7.87 7.51
N LYS A 285 14.97 8.01 8.67
CA LYS A 285 15.43 7.36 9.92
C LYS A 285 15.24 5.84 9.91
N LYS A 286 14.16 5.34 9.30
CA LYS A 286 13.85 3.92 9.17
C LYS A 286 14.77 3.21 8.17
N TYR A 287 15.14 3.86 7.06
CA TYR A 287 15.91 3.23 5.98
C TYR A 287 17.42 3.58 5.98
N GLY A 288 17.81 4.78 6.43
CA GLY A 288 19.23 5.17 6.51
C GLY A 288 20.05 4.30 7.48
N THR A 289 19.42 3.85 8.57
CA THR A 289 20.03 2.89 9.51
C THR A 289 20.21 1.49 8.93
N ALA A 290 19.35 1.07 7.98
CA ALA A 290 19.50 -0.18 7.26
C ALA A 290 20.66 -0.13 6.26
N LEU A 291 20.86 1.01 5.57
CA LEU A 291 21.96 1.19 4.62
C LEU A 291 23.33 1.14 5.32
N GLU A 292 23.51 1.84 6.45
CA GLU A 292 24.75 1.73 7.24
C GLU A 292 24.99 0.31 7.79
N ALA A 293 23.92 -0.44 8.10
CA ALA A 293 24.03 -1.82 8.56
C ALA A 293 24.40 -2.80 7.43
N ALA A 294 23.87 -2.59 6.21
CA ALA A 294 24.22 -3.37 5.03
C ALA A 294 25.69 -3.14 4.63
N SER A 295 26.11 -1.87 4.51
CA SER A 295 27.50 -1.51 4.16
C SER A 295 28.55 -1.99 5.17
N ARG A 296 28.16 -2.33 6.40
CA ARG A 296 29.06 -2.94 7.41
C ARG A 296 29.17 -4.45 7.32
N LYS A 297 28.21 -5.16 6.70
CA LYS A 297 28.26 -6.63 6.58
C LYS A 297 29.20 -7.10 5.47
N GLU A 298 29.31 -6.37 4.37
CA GLU A 298 30.19 -6.73 3.24
C GLU A 298 31.69 -6.49 3.52
N GLY A 299 32.05 -5.88 4.66
CA GLY A 299 33.42 -5.45 4.95
C GLY A 299 34.27 -6.40 5.83
N THR A 300 33.78 -7.59 6.22
CA THR A 300 34.38 -8.35 7.34
C THR A 300 34.90 -9.76 7.04
N ASP A 301 34.59 -10.38 5.89
CA ASP A 301 34.88 -11.81 5.64
C ASP A 301 36.03 -12.07 4.64
N GLU A 302 36.85 -11.06 4.29
CA GLU A 302 37.92 -11.21 3.27
C GLU A 302 39.36 -11.18 3.82
N LYS A 303 39.57 -11.57 5.09
CA LYS A 303 40.90 -11.85 5.66
C LYS A 303 40.87 -12.95 6.72
N ASP A 304 40.97 -14.20 6.27
CA ASP A 304 41.79 -15.26 6.91
C ASP A 304 41.64 -16.60 6.15
N ASN A 305 42.36 -16.77 5.03
CA ASN A 305 42.69 -18.11 4.53
C ASN A 305 43.89 -18.14 3.55
N GLN A 306 45.10 -17.88 4.05
CA GLN A 306 46.35 -18.25 3.38
C GLN A 306 47.44 -18.65 4.39
N GLU A 307 47.34 -19.86 4.94
CA GLU A 307 48.50 -20.72 5.24
C GLU A 307 48.03 -22.10 5.73
N GLU A 308 48.25 -23.15 4.93
CA GLU A 308 48.92 -24.37 5.41
C GLU A 308 49.32 -25.26 4.23
N THR A 309 50.52 -25.86 4.32
CA THR A 309 51.13 -26.60 3.20
C THR A 309 51.74 -27.91 3.69
N LYS A 310 51.38 -29.04 3.05
CA LYS A 310 52.16 -30.29 2.91
C LYS A 310 52.80 -30.93 4.15
N THR A 311 52.20 -32.03 4.60
CA THR A 311 52.84 -33.29 5.05
C THR A 311 51.74 -34.37 5.16
N GLU A 312 51.95 -35.68 5.01
CA GLU A 312 53.07 -36.49 4.51
C GLU A 312 52.50 -37.75 3.80
N SER A 313 53.30 -38.78 3.47
CA SER A 313 52.81 -40.09 2.95
C SER A 313 53.83 -41.21 3.17
N GLN A 314 53.39 -42.36 3.74
CA GLN A 314 53.96 -43.74 3.76
C GLN A 314 53.54 -44.45 5.07
N GLU A 315 53.34 -45.77 5.20
CA GLU A 315 53.14 -46.91 4.26
C GLU A 315 52.64 -48.15 5.07
N LYS A 316 52.15 -49.22 4.39
CA LYS A 316 51.94 -50.62 4.86
C LYS A 316 50.81 -50.92 5.86
N GLU A 317 49.81 -51.75 5.51
CA GLU A 317 49.78 -53.22 5.27
C GLU A 317 49.65 -54.07 6.55
N GLU A 318 48.45 -54.57 6.85
CA GLU A 318 48.12 -56.01 6.89
C GLU A 318 46.62 -56.25 7.23
N ASN A 319 46.13 -57.45 6.90
CA ASN A 319 44.75 -57.97 7.04
C ASN A 319 44.88 -59.49 7.35
N PRO A 320 43.88 -60.30 7.75
CA PRO A 320 42.51 -60.05 8.26
C PRO A 320 42.15 -60.81 9.58
N LYS A 321 40.99 -60.52 10.20
CA LYS A 321 39.90 -61.51 10.54
C LYS A 321 38.89 -61.10 11.64
N VAL A 322 37.60 -61.13 11.26
CA VAL A 322 36.48 -61.86 11.91
C VAL A 322 35.85 -61.36 13.24
N LYS A 323 34.50 -61.37 13.26
CA LYS A 323 33.53 -61.07 14.36
C LYS A 323 33.45 -59.58 14.76
N GLY A 324 32.26 -58.98 14.93
CA GLY A 324 30.92 -59.45 14.64
C GLY A 324 29.82 -58.72 15.45
N SER A 325 28.61 -58.72 14.91
CA SER A 325 27.32 -58.40 15.57
C SER A 325 26.98 -56.93 15.91
N LYS A 326 25.72 -56.58 15.56
CA LYS A 326 24.82 -55.62 16.24
C LYS A 326 25.27 -54.17 16.43
N GLU A 327 24.79 -53.28 15.56
CA GLU A 327 23.92 -52.20 16.05
C GLU A 327 22.96 -51.70 14.96
N SER A 328 21.68 -52.09 15.09
CA SER A 328 20.58 -51.63 14.24
C SER A 328 19.34 -51.50 15.12
N GLU A 329 19.05 -50.30 15.63
CA GLU A 329 17.73 -49.84 16.11
C GLU A 329 17.87 -48.49 16.86
N LYS A 330 17.76 -47.36 16.13
CA LYS A 330 17.54 -46.03 16.75
C LYS A 330 16.91 -44.99 15.81
N LYS A 331 15.85 -45.40 15.10
CA LYS A 331 14.93 -44.51 14.36
C LYS A 331 13.49 -45.04 14.41
N LYS A 332 12.84 -44.99 15.57
CA LYS A 332 11.38 -45.24 15.69
C LYS A 332 10.73 -44.77 17.01
N GLU A 333 11.06 -43.57 17.50
CA GLU A 333 10.41 -43.03 18.71
C GLU A 333 10.27 -41.49 18.68
N VAL A 334 9.47 -40.98 17.73
CA VAL A 334 8.94 -39.58 17.75
C VAL A 334 7.46 -39.55 17.35
N VAL A 335 6.98 -40.49 16.53
CA VAL A 335 5.58 -40.56 16.07
C VAL A 335 4.67 -41.28 17.10
N LYS A 336 4.58 -40.77 18.33
CA LYS A 336 3.61 -41.30 19.32
C LYS A 336 3.16 -40.34 20.44
N GLN A 337 3.29 -39.02 20.26
CA GLN A 337 2.76 -38.02 21.21
C GLN A 337 1.56 -37.20 20.70
N GLU A 338 1.24 -37.20 19.41
CA GLU A 338 0.11 -36.39 18.90
C GLU A 338 -1.27 -37.05 19.00
N GLU A 339 -1.37 -38.38 19.15
CA GLU A 339 -2.67 -39.07 19.25
C GLU A 339 -3.32 -38.98 20.65
N ARG A 340 -2.64 -38.48 21.68
CA ARG A 340 -3.19 -38.42 23.06
C ARG A 340 -3.91 -37.12 23.42
N VAL A 341 -3.83 -36.07 22.60
CA VAL A 341 -4.50 -34.78 22.88
C VAL A 341 -5.92 -34.71 22.29
N LYS A 342 -6.28 -35.63 21.37
CA LYS A 342 -7.62 -35.64 20.72
C LYS A 342 -8.71 -36.43 21.46
N SER A 343 -8.39 -37.22 22.49
CA SER A 343 -9.39 -38.04 23.19
C SER A 343 -10.00 -37.42 24.47
N GLU A 344 -9.43 -36.35 25.03
CA GLU A 344 -9.91 -35.77 26.30
C GLU A 344 -10.91 -34.60 26.14
N LYS A 345 -11.21 -34.17 24.91
CA LYS A 345 -12.10 -33.01 24.66
C LYS A 345 -13.52 -33.36 24.20
N SER A 346 -13.87 -34.65 24.13
CA SER A 346 -15.19 -35.13 23.66
C SER A 346 -16.14 -35.60 24.77
N GLU A 347 -15.72 -35.68 26.04
CA GLU A 347 -16.55 -36.23 27.14
C GLU A 347 -17.26 -35.20 28.02
N SER A 348 -17.01 -33.89 27.87
CA SER A 348 -17.53 -32.86 28.78
C SER A 348 -18.86 -32.19 28.37
N VAL A 349 -19.52 -32.62 27.29
CA VAL A 349 -20.70 -31.92 26.71
C VAL A 349 -22.04 -32.67 26.90
N SER A 350 -22.03 -33.92 27.39
CA SER A 350 -23.24 -34.78 27.44
C SER A 350 -24.00 -34.80 28.78
N LYS A 351 -23.87 -33.77 29.63
CA LYS A 351 -24.60 -33.65 30.92
C LYS A 351 -25.08 -32.23 31.20
N ASP A 352 -26.20 -31.83 30.60
CA ASP A 352 -27.08 -30.79 31.18
C ASP A 352 -28.51 -30.70 30.59
N ASN A 353 -28.81 -31.37 29.48
CA ASN A 353 -30.12 -31.25 28.81
C ASN A 353 -31.15 -32.34 29.19
N ASN A 354 -31.46 -32.49 30.48
CA ASN A 354 -32.64 -33.26 30.89
C ASN A 354 -33.26 -32.75 32.21
N GLY A 355 -34.06 -31.67 32.15
CA GLY A 355 -34.51 -31.00 33.38
C GLY A 355 -35.65 -29.97 33.28
N LYS A 356 -36.60 -30.07 32.32
CA LYS A 356 -37.87 -29.31 32.41
C LYS A 356 -39.02 -29.87 31.56
N LYS A 357 -39.85 -30.71 32.17
CA LYS A 357 -41.26 -30.98 31.81
C LYS A 357 -42.07 -31.17 33.10
N LYS A 358 -43.28 -30.57 33.14
CA LYS A 358 -44.24 -30.36 34.28
C LYS A 358 -44.05 -28.98 34.93
N ASN A 359 -45.00 -28.06 34.92
CA ASN A 359 -46.47 -28.13 34.80
C ASN A 359 -47.01 -27.14 33.74
#